data_AF-A0A927A012-F1
#
_entry.id   AF-A0A927A012-F1
#
_cell.length_a   1.000
_cell.length_b   1.000
_cell.length_c   1.000
_cell.angle_alpha   90.00
_cell.angle_beta   90.00
_cell.angle_gamma   90.00
#
_symmetry.space_group_name_H-M   'P 1'
#
loop_
_entity.id
_entity.type
_entity.pdbx_description
1 polymer ?
#
loop_
_entity_poly.entity_id
_entity_poly.type
_entity_poly.pdbx_seq_one_letter_code
_entity_poly.pdbx_strand_id
1 'polypeptide(L)'
;MSNHERSLTTYDSALLNKIASQVCQAIITIQQQQPELLLEKYRKVQWQHISNQSALSAKFTALLSQTRTWEDLVKKLQLYLKAILVPEALNLPILAELIAEIRQHNPVISELNSSLNPALIPPLVPVGIAVLLLDAENLQLNINTEKFLATICKCPIQVKIAFANWSNRGKLDIELHERGYDLIHVPAGRDNADGKMIAFGASIHELYPNAKEVFVCSSDKVMTNLCNNLQQHGLTVYQVSQHGENINIFNNSTGKNTIHSVKPLPEIPTLEQFVLQVKNLIKEQQKLTDTYWIKLSQLSKLYKIKYELNISHIVAKYLPGKRARDIFINYPADFVIHQIDDVGELYITLFEHGLVQQKDSNKSETLNSITSKSLSTITSQLELEAALKKILEELIKESKHSNFDITVLASKFKQKYGKPITEQLKELQIGGTFVKFLQSCSYFQIQLKDNKWEVSKIDSRIQPSVSFSDINSLSDLEQALKMILIELTQESHNSYVDIGILGIKFNQKYGKPITKQMKDLQISGSFVKFLQSCTSLQIQQKGNKYKVSPS
;
A
#
# COMPACT_ATOMS: atom_id res chain seq x y z
N MET A 1 46.12 62.23 -17.32
CA MET A 1 45.12 61.75 -16.34
C MET A 1 44.80 60.31 -16.68
N SER A 2 45.33 59.39 -15.88
CA SER A 2 45.20 57.94 -16.08
C SER A 2 43.98 57.47 -15.30
N ASN A 3 43.00 56.85 -15.97
CA ASN A 3 42.00 56.01 -15.32
C ASN A 3 41.82 54.76 -16.15
N HIS A 4 42.31 53.66 -15.57
CA HIS A 4 42.38 52.34 -16.13
C HIS A 4 41.01 51.77 -16.51
N GLU A 5 40.82 51.53 -17.80
CA GLU A 5 40.14 50.32 -18.26
C GLU A 5 40.94 49.11 -17.75
N ARG A 6 40.53 48.52 -16.61
CA ARG A 6 41.04 47.22 -16.17
C ARG A 6 40.19 46.10 -16.76
N SER A 7 40.85 45.32 -17.60
CA SER A 7 40.43 44.15 -18.34
C SER A 7 39.51 43.16 -17.61
N LEU A 8 38.59 42.61 -18.41
CA LEU A 8 37.90 41.32 -18.27
C LEU A 8 38.71 40.30 -17.44
N THR A 9 38.25 39.99 -16.25
CA THR A 9 38.94 39.09 -15.32
C THR A 9 38.73 37.63 -15.70
N THR A 10 39.66 37.08 -16.49
CA THR A 10 40.00 35.65 -16.43
C THR A 10 40.29 35.28 -14.98
N TYR A 11 39.68 34.21 -14.46
CA TYR A 11 39.94 33.71 -13.11
C TYR A 11 41.43 33.48 -12.87
N ASP A 12 41.91 33.82 -11.67
CA ASP A 12 43.29 33.57 -11.28
C ASP A 12 43.65 32.09 -11.51
N SER A 13 44.76 31.87 -12.21
CA SER A 13 45.31 30.53 -12.47
C SER A 13 45.49 29.70 -11.19
N ALA A 14 45.81 30.34 -10.06
CA ALA A 14 45.92 29.68 -8.76
C ALA A 14 44.57 29.15 -8.27
N LEU A 15 43.49 29.92 -8.48
CA LEU A 15 42.12 29.53 -8.13
C LEU A 15 41.64 28.35 -8.96
N LEU A 16 41.88 28.39 -10.27
CA LEU A 16 41.51 27.31 -11.18
C LEU A 16 42.26 26.02 -10.88
N ASN A 17 43.56 26.11 -10.54
CA ASN A 17 44.35 24.95 -10.14
C ASN A 17 43.88 24.36 -8.80
N LYS A 18 43.45 25.20 -7.85
CA LYS A 18 42.88 24.74 -6.58
C LYS A 18 41.58 23.96 -6.81
N ILE A 19 40.68 24.50 -7.62
CA ILE A 19 39.41 23.85 -7.99
C ILE A 19 39.68 22.53 -8.72
N ALA A 20 40.60 22.52 -9.69
CA ALA A 20 40.96 21.31 -10.44
C ALA A 20 41.55 20.22 -9.51
N SER A 21 42.38 20.61 -8.54
CA SER A 21 42.94 19.70 -7.54
C SER A 21 41.87 19.07 -6.65
N GLN A 22 40.92 19.86 -6.15
CA GLN A 22 39.79 19.36 -5.34
C GLN A 22 38.92 18.36 -6.12
N VAL A 23 38.64 18.66 -7.39
CA VAL A 23 37.87 17.77 -8.26
C VAL A 23 38.61 16.45 -8.51
N CYS A 24 39.92 16.50 -8.76
CA CYS A 24 40.74 15.31 -8.92
C CYS A 24 40.74 14.45 -7.64
N GLN A 25 40.83 15.08 -6.48
CA GLN A 25 40.81 14.38 -5.20
C GLN A 25 39.46 13.69 -4.96
N ALA A 26 38.34 14.35 -5.27
CA ALA A 26 37.02 13.74 -5.16
C ALA A 26 36.87 12.51 -6.07
N ILE A 27 37.40 12.56 -7.31
CA ILE A 27 37.39 11.42 -8.23
C ILE A 27 38.23 10.25 -7.69
N ILE A 28 39.39 10.54 -7.08
CA ILE A 28 40.23 9.52 -6.43
C ILE A 28 39.48 8.88 -5.25
N THR A 29 38.83 9.68 -4.40
CA THR A 29 38.05 9.19 -3.27
C THR A 29 36.90 8.30 -3.72
N ILE A 30 36.15 8.72 -4.77
CA ILE A 30 35.08 7.90 -5.35
C ILE A 30 35.64 6.58 -5.89
N GLN A 31 36.80 6.58 -6.55
CA GLN A 31 37.41 5.34 -7.04
C GLN A 31 37.78 4.39 -5.89
N GLN A 32 38.31 4.91 -4.78
CA GLN A 32 38.74 4.10 -3.64
C GLN A 32 37.56 3.50 -2.87
N GLN A 33 36.49 4.27 -2.70
CA GLN A 33 35.35 3.89 -1.87
C GLN A 33 34.28 3.12 -2.65
N GLN A 34 33.95 3.56 -3.88
CA GLN A 34 32.82 3.07 -4.67
C GLN A 34 33.16 3.13 -6.19
N PRO A 35 34.05 2.25 -6.69
CA PRO A 35 34.52 2.29 -8.08
C PRO A 35 33.40 2.07 -9.11
N GLU A 36 32.31 1.40 -8.76
CA GLU A 36 31.13 1.19 -9.59
C GLU A 36 30.46 2.51 -10.03
N LEU A 37 30.67 3.60 -9.28
CA LEU A 37 30.11 4.91 -9.58
C LEU A 37 30.86 5.69 -10.66
N LEU A 38 32.05 5.22 -11.03
CA LEU A 38 32.73 5.68 -12.24
C LEU A 38 32.19 4.90 -13.44
N LEU A 39 32.10 5.57 -14.59
CA LEU A 39 31.84 4.88 -15.86
C LEU A 39 32.92 3.83 -16.12
N GLU A 40 32.53 2.72 -16.74
CA GLU A 40 33.36 1.52 -16.90
C GLU A 40 34.76 1.80 -17.46
N LYS A 41 34.87 2.71 -18.43
CA LYS A 41 36.12 3.16 -19.05
C LYS A 41 37.10 3.88 -18.11
N TYR A 42 36.63 4.40 -16.98
CA TYR A 42 37.43 5.15 -16.00
C TYR A 42 37.74 4.36 -14.72
N ARG A 43 37.13 3.19 -14.52
CA ARG A 43 37.33 2.35 -13.32
C ARG A 43 38.74 1.81 -13.20
N LYS A 44 39.36 1.44 -14.34
CA LYS A 44 40.70 0.83 -14.42
C LYS A 44 41.84 1.84 -14.50
N VAL A 45 41.54 3.14 -14.57
CA VAL A 45 42.57 4.18 -14.64
C VAL A 45 43.16 4.37 -13.24
N GLN A 46 44.48 4.32 -13.10
CA GLN A 46 45.13 4.51 -11.80
C GLN A 46 45.20 6.01 -11.46
N TRP A 47 44.11 6.60 -10.95
CA TRP A 47 44.01 8.04 -10.69
C TRP A 47 44.98 8.55 -9.60
N GLN A 48 45.48 7.65 -8.75
CA GLN A 48 46.48 7.95 -7.73
C GLN A 48 47.90 8.18 -8.29
N HIS A 49 48.17 7.75 -9.53
CA HIS A 49 49.46 8.04 -10.15
C HIS A 49 49.59 9.53 -10.46
N ILE A 50 50.70 10.12 -10.03
CA ILE A 50 51.02 11.56 -10.18
C ILE A 50 50.86 12.03 -11.64
N SER A 51 51.22 11.19 -12.61
CA SER A 51 51.06 11.48 -14.05
C SER A 51 49.59 11.63 -14.46
N ASN A 52 48.72 10.73 -14.00
CA ASN A 52 47.28 10.76 -14.30
C ASN A 52 46.57 11.90 -13.56
N GLN A 53 46.94 12.16 -12.31
CA GLN A 53 46.41 13.27 -11.53
C GLN A 53 46.79 14.62 -12.17
N SER A 54 48.04 14.76 -12.62
CA SER A 54 48.52 15.96 -13.30
C SER A 54 47.82 16.16 -14.65
N ALA A 55 47.63 15.10 -15.44
CA ALA A 55 46.91 15.16 -16.71
C ALA A 55 45.42 15.51 -16.52
N LEU A 56 44.77 14.94 -15.50
CA LEU A 56 43.37 15.23 -15.17
C LEU A 56 43.21 16.67 -14.69
N SER A 57 44.09 17.12 -13.77
CA SER A 57 44.09 18.49 -13.25
C SER A 57 44.32 19.50 -14.39
N ALA A 58 45.31 19.28 -15.25
CA ALA A 58 45.55 20.14 -16.42
C ALA A 58 44.35 20.19 -17.36
N LYS A 59 43.66 19.07 -17.57
CA LYS A 59 42.43 19.02 -18.37
C LYS A 59 41.30 19.82 -17.73
N PHE A 60 41.09 19.71 -16.42
CA PHE A 60 40.10 20.53 -15.71
C PHE A 60 40.48 22.02 -15.75
N THR A 61 41.72 22.39 -15.45
CA THR A 61 42.19 23.79 -15.53
C THR A 61 41.97 24.38 -16.93
N ALA A 62 42.33 23.65 -18.00
CA ALA A 62 42.13 24.09 -19.37
C ALA A 62 40.65 24.23 -19.78
N LEU A 63 39.76 23.43 -19.17
CA LEU A 63 38.33 23.49 -19.45
C LEU A 63 37.63 24.63 -18.70
N LEU A 64 38.05 24.88 -17.46
CA LEU A 64 37.53 25.93 -16.59
C LEU A 64 38.04 27.31 -17.02
N SER A 65 39.27 27.41 -17.55
CA SER A 65 39.83 28.68 -18.06
C SER A 65 39.07 29.27 -19.26
N GLN A 66 38.26 28.46 -19.95
CA GLN A 66 37.42 28.88 -21.07
C GLN A 66 36.10 29.53 -20.61
N THR A 67 35.82 29.57 -19.31
CA THR A 67 34.55 30.12 -18.78
C THR A 67 34.72 31.57 -18.35
N ARG A 68 33.71 32.40 -18.67
CA ARG A 68 33.73 33.84 -18.40
C ARG A 68 32.94 34.22 -17.14
N THR A 69 31.99 33.38 -16.73
CA THR A 69 31.17 33.59 -15.53
C THR A 69 31.24 32.38 -14.61
N TRP A 70 30.95 32.61 -13.33
CA TRP A 70 31.09 31.59 -12.29
C TRP A 70 30.03 30.52 -12.41
N GLU A 71 28.82 30.92 -12.81
CA GLU A 71 27.74 30.00 -13.09
C GLU A 71 28.06 29.10 -14.29
N ASP A 72 28.70 29.64 -15.32
CA ASP A 72 29.18 28.85 -16.46
C ASP A 72 30.29 27.88 -16.04
N LEU A 73 31.19 28.30 -15.14
CA LEU A 73 32.23 27.45 -14.55
C LEU A 73 31.61 26.25 -13.84
N VAL A 74 30.66 26.49 -12.94
CA VAL A 74 29.99 25.43 -12.16
C VAL A 74 29.16 24.51 -13.08
N LYS A 75 28.41 25.06 -14.03
CA LYS A 75 27.64 24.27 -15.00
C LYS A 75 28.53 23.38 -15.85
N LYS A 76 29.65 23.93 -16.36
CA LYS A 76 30.61 23.18 -17.18
C LYS A 76 31.28 22.08 -16.35
N LEU A 77 31.65 22.37 -15.11
CA LEU A 77 32.19 21.36 -14.20
C LEU A 77 31.20 20.20 -13.95
N GLN A 78 29.94 20.51 -13.67
CA GLN A 78 28.90 19.50 -13.49
C GLN A 78 28.70 18.63 -14.74
N LEU A 79 28.77 19.24 -15.93
CA LEU A 79 28.66 18.50 -17.19
C LEU A 79 29.84 17.54 -17.41
N TYR A 80 31.05 17.94 -17.01
CA TYR A 80 32.22 17.08 -17.08
C TYR A 80 32.21 15.95 -16.04
N LEU A 81 31.73 16.24 -14.82
CA LEU A 81 31.53 15.20 -13.80
C LEU A 81 30.52 14.14 -14.28
N LYS A 82 29.42 14.56 -14.93
CA LYS A 82 28.46 13.65 -15.58
C LYS A 82 29.06 12.80 -16.70
N ALA A 83 30.16 13.26 -17.31
CA ALA A 83 30.85 12.51 -18.36
C ALA A 83 31.83 11.46 -17.81
N ILE A 84 32.12 11.48 -16.51
CA ILE A 84 33.04 10.56 -15.80
C ILE A 84 32.27 9.61 -14.88
N LEU A 85 31.16 10.07 -14.31
CA LEU A 85 30.37 9.37 -13.31
C LEU A 85 29.07 8.81 -13.87
N VAL A 86 28.54 7.74 -13.25
CA VAL A 86 27.19 7.24 -13.54
C VAL A 86 26.13 8.18 -12.94
N PRO A 87 24.89 8.22 -13.47
CA PRO A 87 23.83 9.10 -12.97
C PRO A 87 23.57 8.99 -11.46
N GLU A 88 23.69 7.79 -10.89
CA GLU A 88 23.47 7.48 -9.49
C GLU A 88 24.49 8.18 -8.58
N ALA A 89 25.71 8.39 -9.07
CA ALA A 89 26.78 9.04 -8.33
C ALA A 89 26.50 10.53 -8.07
N LEU A 90 25.68 11.17 -8.91
CA LEU A 90 25.37 12.60 -8.82
C LEU A 90 24.57 12.98 -7.56
N ASN A 91 23.97 11.98 -6.89
CA ASN A 91 23.24 12.14 -5.64
C ASN A 91 24.13 11.92 -4.40
N LEU A 92 25.43 11.68 -4.57
CA LEU A 92 26.32 11.48 -3.43
C LEU A 92 26.60 12.79 -2.68
N PRO A 93 26.64 12.75 -1.33
CA PRO A 93 27.05 13.88 -0.49
C PRO A 93 28.41 14.47 -0.90
N ILE A 94 29.37 13.61 -1.29
CA ILE A 94 30.73 14.03 -1.67
C ILE A 94 30.75 15.00 -2.87
N LEU A 95 29.82 14.86 -3.81
CA LEU A 95 29.73 15.76 -4.96
C LEU A 95 28.94 17.03 -4.63
N ALA A 96 27.93 16.92 -3.75
CA ALA A 96 27.22 18.08 -3.24
C ALA A 96 28.14 19.00 -2.44
N GLU A 97 28.98 18.41 -1.58
CA GLU A 97 30.02 19.09 -0.80
C GLU A 97 31.08 19.72 -1.72
N LEU A 98 31.62 18.97 -2.68
CA LEU A 98 32.57 19.50 -3.66
C LEU A 98 32.03 20.73 -4.40
N ILE A 99 30.77 20.67 -4.88
CA ILE A 99 30.14 21.80 -5.58
C ILE A 99 29.90 22.98 -4.63
N ALA A 100 29.56 22.73 -3.37
CA ALA A 100 29.40 23.77 -2.36
C ALA A 100 30.74 24.45 -2.03
N GLU A 101 31.81 23.68 -1.82
CA GLU A 101 33.16 24.19 -1.60
C GLU A 101 33.62 25.03 -2.79
N ILE A 102 33.45 24.52 -4.01
CA ILE A 102 33.82 25.26 -5.21
C ILE A 102 33.05 26.56 -5.26
N ARG A 103 31.75 26.61 -4.94
CA ARG A 103 30.97 27.86 -4.93
C ARG A 103 31.48 28.90 -3.93
N GLN A 104 32.05 28.50 -2.80
CA GLN A 104 32.64 29.43 -1.81
C GLN A 104 33.89 30.15 -2.33
N HIS A 105 34.54 29.60 -3.36
CA HIS A 105 35.73 30.19 -3.97
C HIS A 105 35.41 31.35 -4.94
N ASN A 106 34.14 31.81 -5.01
CA ASN A 106 33.72 32.86 -5.92
C ASN A 106 34.28 34.23 -5.48
N PRO A 107 35.13 34.89 -6.29
CA PRO A 107 35.70 36.19 -5.94
C PRO A 107 34.64 37.29 -5.76
N VAL A 108 33.51 37.21 -6.48
CA VAL A 108 32.41 38.20 -6.39
C VAL A 108 31.68 38.14 -5.04
N ILE A 109 31.65 36.96 -4.40
CA ILE A 109 31.05 36.78 -3.07
C ILE A 109 32.02 37.29 -1.98
N SER A 110 33.33 37.14 -2.17
CA SER A 110 34.32 37.67 -1.23
C SER A 110 34.37 39.19 -1.19
N GLU A 111 34.22 39.88 -2.33
CA GLU A 111 34.19 41.36 -2.36
C GLU A 111 32.90 41.93 -1.75
N LEU A 112 31.72 41.36 -2.04
CA LEU A 112 30.46 41.80 -1.41
C LEU A 112 30.42 41.57 0.10
N ASN A 113 31.03 40.49 0.60
CA ASN A 113 31.06 40.17 2.03
C ASN A 113 31.96 41.10 2.85
N SER A 114 32.85 41.87 2.21
CA SER A 114 33.71 42.87 2.88
C SER A 114 33.05 44.25 3.04
N SER A 115 31.94 44.51 2.34
CA SER A 115 31.27 45.82 2.31
C SER A 115 29.90 45.86 3.00
N LEU A 116 29.41 44.75 3.56
CA LEU A 116 28.11 44.69 4.23
C LEU A 116 28.28 44.37 5.72
N ASN A 117 27.78 45.27 6.56
CA ASN A 117 27.68 45.11 8.02
C ASN A 117 27.07 43.74 8.40
N PRO A 118 27.53 43.09 9.49
CA PRO A 118 27.27 41.69 9.82
C PRO A 118 25.86 41.42 10.40
N ALA A 119 24.84 42.14 9.95
CA ALA A 119 23.50 42.10 10.56
C ALA A 119 22.42 41.41 9.70
N LEU A 120 22.70 41.03 8.45
CA LEU A 120 21.68 40.42 7.56
C LEU A 120 22.15 39.21 6.72
N ILE A 121 23.33 38.68 7.02
CA ILE A 121 23.71 37.33 6.61
C ILE A 121 23.82 36.54 7.91
N PRO A 122 23.00 35.49 8.16
CA PRO A 122 23.26 34.65 9.31
C PRO A 122 24.69 34.14 9.13
N PRO A 123 25.59 34.30 10.12
CA PRO A 123 26.94 33.79 10.00
C PRO A 123 26.85 32.36 9.49
N LEU A 124 27.71 31.97 8.54
CA LEU A 124 27.96 30.56 8.27
C LEU A 124 28.60 30.03 9.57
N VAL A 125 27.74 29.71 10.54
CA VAL A 125 28.13 29.10 11.80
C VAL A 125 28.86 27.83 11.38
N PRO A 126 30.07 27.55 11.88
CA PRO A 126 30.67 26.25 11.71
C PRO A 126 29.60 25.24 12.10
N VAL A 127 29.11 24.44 11.15
CA VAL A 127 28.08 23.46 11.46
C VAL A 127 28.74 22.58 12.50
N GLY A 128 28.26 22.69 13.74
CA GLY A 128 28.79 21.91 14.84
C GLY A 128 28.81 20.43 14.46
N ILE A 129 29.66 19.65 15.09
CA ILE A 129 29.64 18.21 14.87
C ILE A 129 28.80 17.54 15.96
N ALA A 130 28.14 16.46 15.60
CA ALA A 130 27.54 15.54 16.55
C ALA A 130 28.51 14.38 16.82
N VAL A 131 28.67 14.03 18.09
CA VAL A 131 29.47 12.89 18.55
C VAL A 131 28.52 11.80 19.05
N LEU A 132 28.74 10.56 18.65
CA LEU A 132 27.97 9.41 19.10
C LEU A 132 28.87 8.49 19.94
N LEU A 133 28.51 8.33 21.21
CA LEU A 133 29.16 7.42 22.15
C LEU A 133 28.26 6.20 22.34
N LEU A 134 28.76 5.02 22.00
CA LEU A 134 28.03 3.76 22.06
C LEU A 134 28.61 2.83 23.11
N ASP A 135 27.82 2.51 24.11
CA ASP A 135 28.02 1.33 24.95
C ASP A 135 27.58 0.09 24.18
N ALA A 136 28.51 -0.53 23.46
CA ALA A 136 28.23 -1.68 22.60
C ALA A 136 28.05 -2.98 23.41
N GLU A 137 28.27 -2.95 24.73
CA GLU A 137 28.02 -4.09 25.60
C GLU A 137 26.54 -4.28 25.90
N ASN A 138 25.86 -3.15 26.15
CA ASN A 138 24.48 -3.10 26.63
C ASN A 138 23.49 -2.61 25.56
N LEU A 139 23.96 -1.97 24.47
CA LEU A 139 23.11 -1.39 23.45
C LEU A 139 23.63 -1.71 22.03
N GLN A 140 22.75 -2.27 21.19
CA GLN A 140 23.08 -2.56 19.79
C GLN A 140 22.35 -1.59 18.85
N LEU A 141 23.11 -0.74 18.17
CA LEU A 141 22.58 0.15 17.15
C LEU A 141 22.72 -0.51 15.77
N ASN A 142 21.63 -0.57 15.01
CA ASN A 142 21.68 -0.92 13.59
C ASN A 142 21.76 0.32 12.70
N ILE A 143 22.02 0.12 11.42
CA ILE A 143 22.17 1.20 10.42
C ILE A 143 20.92 2.09 10.33
N ASN A 144 19.72 1.52 10.51
CA ASN A 144 18.47 2.27 10.41
C ASN A 144 18.28 3.19 11.63
N THR A 145 18.62 2.69 12.81
CA THR A 145 18.66 3.48 14.04
C THR A 145 19.64 4.64 13.88
N GLU A 146 20.84 4.43 13.33
CA GLU A 146 21.78 5.53 13.11
C GLU A 146 21.22 6.60 12.17
N LYS A 147 20.62 6.17 11.05
CA LYS A 147 19.95 7.10 10.12
C LYS A 147 18.86 7.88 10.84
N PHE A 148 18.12 7.25 11.73
CA PHE A 148 17.12 7.93 12.55
C PHE A 148 17.74 8.92 13.54
N LEU A 149 18.82 8.55 14.26
CA LEU A 149 19.56 9.47 15.11
C LEU A 149 20.04 10.70 14.31
N ALA A 150 20.51 10.48 13.08
CA ALA A 150 20.92 11.54 12.17
C ALA A 150 19.77 12.48 11.75
N THR A 151 18.51 12.05 11.83
CA THR A 151 17.35 12.93 11.57
C THR A 151 16.97 13.81 12.77
N ILE A 152 17.42 13.45 13.98
CA ILE A 152 17.09 14.16 15.22
C ILE A 152 18.10 15.28 15.51
N CYS A 153 19.36 15.07 15.15
CA CYS A 153 20.42 16.04 15.35
C CYS A 153 20.35 17.19 14.35
N LYS A 154 20.75 18.38 14.80
CA LYS A 154 20.92 19.56 13.93
C LYS A 154 22.28 19.55 13.25
N CYS A 155 23.23 18.84 13.85
CA CYS A 155 24.62 18.71 13.44
C CYS A 155 24.85 17.33 12.80
N PRO A 156 25.67 17.19 11.75
CA PRO A 156 26.02 15.89 11.20
C PRO A 156 26.81 15.06 12.23
N ILE A 157 26.46 13.78 12.35
CA ILE A 157 27.22 12.81 13.17
C ILE A 157 28.52 12.50 12.44
N GLN A 158 29.63 13.07 12.90
CA GLN A 158 30.95 12.88 12.27
C GLN A 158 31.86 11.95 13.08
N VAL A 159 31.67 11.91 14.40
CA VAL A 159 32.50 11.11 15.30
C VAL A 159 31.63 10.03 15.91
N LYS A 160 32.00 8.76 15.72
CA LYS A 160 31.32 7.60 16.28
C LYS A 160 32.33 6.78 17.07
N ILE A 161 32.05 6.54 18.35
CA ILE A 161 32.97 5.83 19.24
C ILE A 161 32.20 4.74 19.96
N ALA A 162 32.70 3.51 19.91
CA ALA A 162 32.09 2.37 20.58
C ALA A 162 33.01 1.84 21.68
N PHE A 163 32.43 1.51 22.83
CA PHE A 163 33.12 0.94 24.00
C PHE A 163 32.63 -0.47 24.22
N ALA A 164 33.55 -1.44 24.22
CA ALA A 164 33.21 -2.83 24.54
C ALA A 164 34.43 -3.65 24.91
N ASN A 165 34.22 -4.76 25.60
CA ASN A 165 35.19 -5.83 25.61
C ASN A 165 35.09 -6.63 24.29
N TRP A 166 35.82 -6.16 23.26
CA TRP A 166 35.82 -6.77 21.93
C TRP A 166 36.23 -8.24 21.91
N SER A 167 37.02 -8.71 22.88
CA SER A 167 37.41 -10.14 22.96
C SER A 167 36.20 -11.08 23.10
N ASN A 168 35.07 -10.59 23.60
CA ASN A 168 33.84 -11.35 23.86
C ASN A 168 32.67 -10.97 22.93
N ARG A 169 32.88 -10.17 21.88
CA ARG A 169 31.79 -9.60 21.03
C ARG A 169 31.74 -10.13 19.60
N GLY A 170 32.48 -11.19 19.30
CA GLY A 170 32.36 -11.93 18.03
C GLY A 170 32.75 -11.08 16.82
N LYS A 171 31.81 -10.87 15.88
CA LYS A 171 32.03 -10.08 14.64
C LYS A 171 31.50 -8.63 14.73
N LEU A 172 31.03 -8.20 15.89
CA LEU A 172 30.42 -6.88 16.07
C LEU A 172 31.44 -5.75 15.92
N ASP A 173 32.70 -6.01 16.28
CA ASP A 173 33.83 -5.11 16.07
C ASP A 173 34.04 -4.81 14.58
N ILE A 174 34.05 -5.83 13.73
CA ILE A 174 34.18 -5.69 12.28
C ILE A 174 33.02 -4.87 11.72
N GLU A 175 31.78 -5.18 12.11
CA GLU A 175 30.60 -4.46 11.63
C GLU A 175 30.63 -2.97 12.01
N LEU A 176 30.97 -2.64 13.25
CA LEU A 176 31.04 -1.26 13.72
C LEU A 176 32.22 -0.51 13.07
N HIS A 177 33.36 -1.17 12.89
CA HIS A 177 34.50 -0.57 12.19
C HIS A 177 34.17 -0.24 10.72
N GLU A 178 33.50 -1.15 10.00
CA GLU A 178 33.01 -0.90 8.63
C GLU A 178 32.01 0.27 8.56
N ARG A 179 31.27 0.51 9.65
CA ARG A 179 30.34 1.65 9.80
C ARG A 179 31.00 2.95 10.24
N GLY A 180 32.32 2.96 10.40
CA GLY A 180 33.12 4.14 10.75
C GLY A 180 33.17 4.45 12.25
N TYR A 181 33.05 3.44 13.12
CA TYR A 181 33.28 3.62 14.56
C TYR A 181 34.74 3.46 14.94
N ASP A 182 35.22 4.37 15.78
CA ASP A 182 36.42 4.16 16.57
C ASP A 182 36.13 3.21 17.72
N LEU A 183 36.85 2.09 17.77
CA LEU A 183 36.62 1.03 18.74
C LEU A 183 37.56 1.17 19.93
N ILE A 184 37.01 1.45 21.11
CA ILE A 184 37.76 1.52 22.36
C ILE A 184 37.59 0.20 23.10
N HIS A 185 38.69 -0.55 23.20
CA HIS A 185 38.72 -1.80 23.97
C HIS A 185 38.70 -1.51 25.46
N VAL A 186 37.84 -2.23 26.19
CA VAL A 186 37.82 -2.24 27.65
C VAL A 186 38.13 -3.63 28.21
N PRO A 187 38.88 -3.74 29.32
CA PRO A 187 39.14 -5.02 29.98
C PRO A 187 37.86 -5.72 30.44
N ALA A 188 37.92 -7.04 30.57
CA ALA A 188 36.83 -7.80 31.17
C ALA A 188 36.55 -7.34 32.61
N GLY A 189 35.30 -7.03 32.91
CA GLY A 189 34.86 -6.63 34.24
C GLY A 189 33.52 -5.91 34.17
N ARG A 190 32.78 -5.96 35.29
CA ARG A 190 31.48 -5.30 35.40
C ARG A 190 31.67 -3.78 35.33
N ASP A 191 30.84 -3.09 34.56
CA ASP A 191 30.79 -1.62 34.42
C ASP A 191 32.10 -0.99 33.89
N ASN A 192 33.05 -1.78 33.35
CA ASN A 192 34.30 -1.26 32.79
C ASN A 192 34.07 -0.44 31.52
N ALA A 193 33.12 -0.87 30.68
CA ALA A 193 32.68 -0.14 29.49
C ALA A 193 32.09 1.21 29.90
N ASP A 194 31.18 1.21 30.87
CA ASP A 194 30.57 2.40 31.45
C ASP A 194 31.60 3.37 32.01
N GLY A 195 32.51 2.87 32.85
CA GLY A 195 33.56 3.70 33.46
C GLY A 195 34.47 4.34 32.42
N LYS A 196 34.85 3.61 31.36
CA LYS A 196 35.66 4.15 30.26
C LYS A 196 34.88 5.13 29.40
N MET A 197 33.63 4.85 29.11
CA MET A 197 32.75 5.75 28.36
C MET A 197 32.50 7.06 29.12
N ILE A 198 32.33 7.01 30.45
CA ILE A 198 32.23 8.20 31.31
C ILE A 198 33.53 8.99 31.30
N ALA A 199 34.66 8.33 31.54
CA ALA A 199 35.96 8.98 31.62
C ALA A 199 36.36 9.65 30.30
N PHE A 200 36.22 8.92 29.18
CA PHE A 200 36.51 9.45 27.85
C PHE A 200 35.47 10.47 27.41
N GLY A 201 34.18 10.17 27.66
CA GLY A 201 33.05 11.01 27.31
C GLY A 201 33.12 12.39 27.92
N ALA A 202 33.56 12.51 29.18
CA ALA A 202 33.72 13.81 29.84
C ALA A 202 34.69 14.75 29.10
N SER A 203 35.73 14.20 28.46
CA SER A 203 36.73 14.96 27.70
C SER A 203 36.33 15.27 26.26
N ILE A 204 35.12 14.91 25.81
CA ILE A 204 34.68 15.17 24.42
C ILE A 204 34.73 16.66 24.07
N HIS A 205 34.39 17.54 25.00
CA HIS A 205 34.41 18.98 24.77
C HIS A 205 35.83 19.52 24.55
N GLU A 206 36.85 18.86 25.08
CA GLU A 206 38.27 19.21 24.89
C GLU A 206 38.84 18.59 23.61
N LEU A 207 38.55 17.30 23.37
CA LEU A 207 39.04 16.54 22.22
C LEU A 207 38.38 16.98 20.91
N TYR A 208 37.13 17.44 20.98
CA TYR A 208 36.34 17.87 19.83
C TYR A 208 35.76 19.26 20.08
N PRO A 209 36.55 20.34 19.92
CA PRO A 209 36.11 21.72 20.19
C PRO A 209 34.90 22.17 19.37
N ASN A 210 34.68 21.53 18.21
CA ASN A 210 33.55 21.81 17.32
C ASN A 210 32.30 21.01 17.66
N ALA A 211 32.34 20.12 18.67
CA ALA A 211 31.18 19.36 19.10
C ALA A 211 30.10 20.31 19.63
N LYS A 212 28.86 20.11 19.19
CA LYS A 212 27.68 20.84 19.68
C LYS A 212 26.60 19.91 20.20
N GLU A 213 26.57 18.67 19.70
CA GLU A 213 25.59 17.67 20.08
C GLU A 213 26.30 16.36 20.42
N VAL A 214 25.84 15.66 21.46
CA VAL A 214 26.39 14.36 21.84
C VAL A 214 25.26 13.37 22.08
N PHE A 215 25.31 12.23 21.41
CA PHE A 215 24.49 11.07 21.71
C PHE A 215 25.22 10.16 22.70
N VAL A 216 24.59 9.93 23.84
CA VAL A 216 25.06 9.00 24.86
C VAL A 216 24.17 7.77 24.77
N CYS A 217 24.64 6.74 24.07
CA CYS A 217 23.89 5.54 23.75
C CYS A 217 24.22 4.43 24.75
N SER A 218 23.45 4.37 25.84
CA SER A 218 23.48 3.31 26.85
C SER A 218 22.13 3.21 27.55
N SER A 219 21.75 2.00 27.96
CA SER A 219 20.53 1.76 28.72
C SER A 219 20.71 1.97 30.23
N ASP A 220 21.95 2.17 30.70
CA ASP A 220 22.24 2.27 32.12
C ASP A 220 22.06 3.68 32.68
N LYS A 221 21.49 3.73 33.90
CA LYS A 221 21.24 5.00 34.61
C LYS A 221 22.52 5.72 35.02
N VAL A 222 23.65 5.00 35.09
CA VAL A 222 24.96 5.56 35.47
C VAL A 222 25.40 6.66 34.49
N MET A 223 24.96 6.59 33.23
CA MET A 223 25.26 7.60 32.21
C MET A 223 24.64 8.97 32.47
N THR A 224 23.72 9.11 33.44
CA THR A 224 23.13 10.40 33.81
C THR A 224 24.21 11.42 34.21
N ASN A 225 25.26 10.97 34.91
CA ASN A 225 26.35 11.84 35.35
C ASN A 225 27.16 12.37 34.17
N LEU A 226 27.47 11.52 33.18
CA LEU A 226 28.13 11.92 31.94
C LEU A 226 27.27 12.93 31.18
N CYS A 227 25.97 12.67 31.06
CA CYS A 227 25.06 13.58 30.38
C CYS A 227 25.05 14.97 31.04
N ASN A 228 24.96 15.02 32.37
CA ASN A 228 24.97 16.28 33.12
C ASN A 228 26.30 17.04 32.93
N ASN A 229 27.44 16.34 32.96
CA ASN A 229 28.75 16.96 32.75
C ASN A 229 28.87 17.56 31.34
N LEU A 230 28.51 16.81 30.30
CA LEU A 230 28.51 17.29 28.92
C LEU A 230 27.60 18.53 28.74
N GLN A 231 26.44 18.55 29.39
CA GLN A 231 25.55 19.72 29.39
C GLN A 231 26.14 20.94 30.10
N GLN A 232 26.84 20.75 31.21
CA GLN A 232 27.55 21.84 31.91
C GLN A 232 28.60 22.50 31.00
N HIS A 233 29.20 21.74 30.10
CA HIS A 233 30.14 22.24 29.08
C HIS A 233 29.43 22.79 27.82
N GLY A 234 28.12 23.00 27.85
CA GLY A 234 27.35 23.67 26.80
C GLY A 234 26.99 22.79 25.60
N LEU A 235 27.15 21.47 25.71
CA LEU A 235 26.75 20.52 24.67
C LEU A 235 25.28 20.14 24.80
N THR A 236 24.60 19.96 23.67
CA THR A 236 23.25 19.39 23.66
C THR A 236 23.36 17.88 23.74
N VAL A 237 22.83 17.29 24.82
CA VAL A 237 22.97 15.86 25.08
C VAL A 237 21.68 15.13 24.79
N TYR A 238 21.79 14.04 24.03
CA TYR A 238 20.73 13.10 23.73
C TYR A 238 21.05 11.76 24.38
N GLN A 239 20.31 11.39 25.41
CA GLN A 239 20.42 10.07 26.02
C GLN A 239 19.60 9.08 25.21
N VAL A 240 20.25 8.02 24.72
CA VAL A 240 19.62 6.97 23.90
C VAL A 240 19.63 5.67 24.70
N SER A 241 18.45 5.19 25.11
CA SER A 241 18.29 3.92 25.81
C SER A 241 17.43 2.95 25.00
N GLN A 242 17.64 1.64 25.16
CA GLN A 242 16.80 0.63 24.52
C GLN A 242 15.91 -0.06 25.56
N HIS A 243 14.61 -0.10 25.28
CA HIS A 243 13.61 -0.82 26.05
C HIS A 243 12.89 -1.81 25.12
N GLY A 244 13.33 -3.08 25.17
CA GLY A 244 12.82 -4.13 24.29
C GLY A 244 13.12 -3.81 22.81
N GLU A 245 12.07 -3.73 22.00
CA GLU A 245 12.16 -3.44 20.56
C GLU A 245 12.19 -1.93 20.22
N ASN A 246 12.20 -1.06 21.23
CA ASN A 246 12.16 0.40 21.04
C ASN A 246 13.41 1.08 21.62
N ILE A 247 13.88 2.10 20.91
CA ILE A 247 14.88 3.06 21.35
C ILE A 247 14.17 4.32 21.80
N ASN A 248 14.45 4.72 23.03
CA ASN A 248 14.00 5.97 23.62
C ASN A 248 15.14 6.98 23.54
N ILE A 249 14.85 8.16 23.02
CA ILE A 249 15.79 9.26 22.90
C ILE A 249 15.27 10.40 23.74
N PHE A 250 15.97 10.67 24.83
CA PHE A 250 15.69 11.77 25.72
C PHE A 250 16.64 12.92 25.42
N ASN A 251 16.11 14.06 24.99
CA ASN A 251 16.88 15.27 24.86
C ASN A 251 16.95 15.96 26.23
N ASN A 252 18.11 15.91 26.87
CA ASN A 252 18.30 16.47 28.20
C ASN A 252 18.18 18.00 28.22
N SER A 253 18.39 18.68 27.09
CA SER A 253 18.32 20.14 26.99
C SER A 253 16.88 20.65 26.84
N THR A 254 15.98 19.87 26.24
CA THR A 254 14.57 20.26 26.04
C THR A 254 13.58 19.45 26.86
N GLY A 255 14.01 18.40 27.56
CA GLY A 255 13.15 17.46 28.27
C GLY A 255 12.23 16.63 27.36
N LYS A 256 12.50 16.60 26.05
CA LYS A 256 11.65 15.93 25.07
C LYS A 256 12.07 14.47 24.93
N ASN A 257 11.11 13.56 25.06
CA ASN A 257 11.32 12.13 24.84
C ASN A 257 10.75 11.72 23.47
N THR A 258 11.54 11.01 22.67
CA THR A 258 11.15 10.47 21.36
C THR A 258 11.37 8.97 21.36
N ILE A 259 10.33 8.20 21.02
CA ILE A 259 10.38 6.73 20.98
C ILE A 259 10.45 6.29 19.51
N HIS A 260 11.37 5.39 19.20
CA HIS A 260 11.58 4.83 17.87
C HIS A 260 11.69 3.31 17.93
N SER A 261 11.08 2.60 16.99
CA SER A 261 11.21 1.14 16.95
C SER A 261 12.48 0.73 16.20
N VAL A 262 13.24 -0.22 16.76
CA VAL A 262 14.56 -0.65 16.25
C VAL A 262 14.44 -1.49 14.97
N LYS A 263 13.28 -2.13 14.75
CA LYS A 263 13.02 -2.78 13.47
C LYS A 263 12.70 -1.72 12.42
N PRO A 264 13.34 -1.74 11.24
CA PRO A 264 12.85 -0.93 10.13
C PRO A 264 11.37 -1.27 9.96
N LEU A 265 10.51 -0.25 9.94
CA LEU A 265 9.16 -0.42 9.39
C LEU A 265 9.35 -1.17 8.08
N PRO A 266 8.76 -2.37 7.91
CA PRO A 266 8.98 -3.14 6.70
C PRO A 266 8.61 -2.23 5.54
N GLU A 267 9.53 -2.04 4.59
CA GLU A 267 9.28 -1.16 3.46
C GLU A 267 7.97 -1.60 2.82
N ILE A 268 7.02 -0.67 2.76
CA ILE A 268 5.68 -1.01 2.28
C ILE A 268 5.84 -1.50 0.84
N PRO A 269 5.57 -2.78 0.56
CA PRO A 269 5.86 -3.40 -0.72
C PRO A 269 5.08 -2.69 -1.82
N THR A 270 5.57 -2.73 -3.05
CA THR A 270 4.80 -2.24 -4.20
C THR A 270 3.49 -3.02 -4.33
N LEU A 271 2.51 -2.46 -5.02
CA LEU A 271 1.19 -3.07 -5.16
C LEU A 271 1.27 -4.46 -5.83
N GLU A 272 2.14 -4.62 -6.83
CA GLU A 272 2.39 -5.91 -7.49
C GLU A 272 3.05 -6.94 -6.56
N GLN A 273 4.05 -6.53 -5.79
CA GLN A 273 4.69 -7.39 -4.79
C GLN A 273 3.71 -7.79 -3.69
N PHE A 274 2.87 -6.87 -3.23
CA PHE A 274 1.80 -7.14 -2.27
C PHE A 274 0.83 -8.21 -2.82
N VAL A 275 0.36 -8.05 -4.06
CA VAL A 275 -0.53 -9.02 -4.72
C VAL A 275 0.14 -10.40 -4.78
N LEU A 276 1.41 -10.47 -5.15
CA LEU A 276 2.17 -11.72 -5.22
C LEU A 276 2.34 -12.39 -3.84
N GLN A 277 2.68 -11.60 -2.80
CA GLN A 277 2.82 -12.09 -1.43
C GLN A 277 1.51 -12.67 -0.89
N VAL A 278 0.40 -11.97 -1.14
CA VAL A 278 -0.93 -12.42 -0.72
C VAL A 278 -1.36 -13.68 -1.48
N LYS A 279 -1.07 -13.77 -2.79
CA LYS A 279 -1.30 -14.99 -3.56
C LYS A 279 -0.56 -16.19 -2.97
N ASN A 280 0.73 -16.02 -2.67
CA ASN A 280 1.54 -17.09 -2.08
C ASN A 280 1.02 -17.52 -0.70
N LEU A 281 0.63 -16.57 0.14
CA LEU A 281 0.00 -16.86 1.43
C LEU A 281 -1.31 -17.63 1.30
N ILE A 282 -2.15 -17.28 0.31
CA ILE A 282 -3.39 -18.02 0.05
C ILE A 282 -3.07 -19.44 -0.39
N LYS A 283 -2.13 -19.66 -1.31
CA LYS A 283 -1.73 -21.01 -1.75
C LYS A 283 -1.15 -21.86 -0.62
N GLU A 284 -0.28 -21.29 0.20
CA GLU A 284 0.30 -21.97 1.37
C GLU A 284 -0.81 -22.40 2.33
N GLN A 285 -1.73 -21.50 2.63
CA GLN A 285 -2.82 -21.78 3.55
C GLN A 285 -3.81 -22.80 2.99
N GLN A 286 -4.16 -22.73 1.70
CA GLN A 286 -5.01 -23.73 1.03
C GLN A 286 -4.42 -25.13 1.12
N LYS A 287 -3.10 -25.27 0.94
CA LYS A 287 -2.38 -26.55 1.10
C LYS A 287 -2.38 -27.06 2.54
N LEU A 288 -2.29 -26.16 3.52
CA LEU A 288 -2.21 -26.53 4.94
C LEU A 288 -3.56 -26.92 5.54
N THR A 289 -4.65 -26.25 5.13
CA THR A 289 -5.98 -26.47 5.72
C THR A 289 -6.95 -27.27 4.86
N ASP A 290 -6.55 -27.66 3.64
CA ASP A 290 -7.40 -28.32 2.63
C ASP A 290 -8.72 -27.57 2.36
N THR A 291 -8.68 -26.25 2.57
CA THR A 291 -9.82 -25.34 2.39
C THR A 291 -9.49 -24.30 1.34
N TYR A 292 -10.33 -24.24 0.30
CA TYR A 292 -10.13 -23.30 -0.80
C TYR A 292 -10.42 -21.84 -0.41
N TRP A 293 -11.31 -21.61 0.56
CA TRP A 293 -11.75 -20.28 0.98
C TRP A 293 -11.08 -19.85 2.28
N ILE A 294 -10.38 -18.71 2.25
CA ILE A 294 -9.68 -18.16 3.41
C ILE A 294 -10.37 -16.87 3.85
N LYS A 295 -10.66 -16.75 5.15
CA LYS A 295 -11.21 -15.51 5.72
C LYS A 295 -10.20 -14.37 5.62
N LEU A 296 -10.64 -13.18 5.21
CA LEU A 296 -9.78 -11.98 5.18
C LEU A 296 -9.21 -11.65 6.56
N SER A 297 -9.96 -11.90 7.64
CA SER A 297 -9.48 -11.72 9.02
C SER A 297 -8.29 -12.62 9.34
N GLN A 298 -8.34 -13.88 8.89
CA GLN A 298 -7.25 -14.84 9.02
C GLN A 298 -6.08 -14.49 8.12
N LEU A 299 -6.33 -14.12 6.86
CA LEU A 299 -5.30 -13.68 5.92
C LEU A 299 -4.57 -12.43 6.44
N SER A 300 -5.29 -11.47 7.02
CA SER A 300 -4.72 -10.27 7.64
C SER A 300 -3.83 -10.59 8.83
N LYS A 301 -4.21 -11.57 9.66
CA LYS A 301 -3.39 -12.06 10.77
C LYS A 301 -2.13 -12.74 10.25
N LEU A 302 -2.25 -13.64 9.28
CA LEU A 302 -1.12 -14.36 8.67
C LEU A 302 -0.15 -13.40 7.99
N TYR A 303 -0.67 -12.41 7.27
CA TYR A 303 0.15 -11.39 6.62
C TYR A 303 0.90 -10.53 7.66
N LYS A 304 0.24 -10.13 8.76
CA LYS A 304 0.87 -9.42 9.87
C LYS A 304 1.97 -10.26 10.54
N ILE A 305 1.76 -11.57 10.72
CA ILE A 305 2.74 -12.46 11.34
C ILE A 305 3.95 -12.67 10.41
N LYS A 306 3.72 -12.89 9.11
CA LYS A 306 4.77 -13.23 8.15
C LYS A 306 5.60 -12.04 7.69
N TYR A 307 4.98 -10.86 7.55
CA TYR A 307 5.59 -9.67 6.95
C TYR A 307 5.64 -8.47 7.90
N GLU A 308 5.21 -8.61 9.16
CA GLU A 308 5.15 -7.54 10.17
C GLU A 308 4.36 -6.28 9.73
N LEU A 309 3.56 -6.38 8.66
CA LEU A 309 2.76 -5.30 8.09
C LEU A 309 1.26 -5.58 8.21
N ASN A 310 0.48 -4.53 8.43
CA ASN A 310 -0.98 -4.63 8.35
C ASN A 310 -1.43 -4.35 6.91
N ILE A 311 -2.22 -5.25 6.33
CA ILE A 311 -2.84 -5.06 5.01
C ILE A 311 -3.56 -3.70 4.94
N SER A 312 -4.19 -3.27 6.04
CA SER A 312 -4.90 -1.98 6.11
C SER A 312 -3.97 -0.78 5.94
N HIS A 313 -2.72 -0.85 6.44
CA HIS A 313 -1.71 0.20 6.27
C HIS A 313 -1.19 0.26 4.83
N ILE A 314 -1.03 -0.90 4.20
CA ILE A 314 -0.64 -1.00 2.79
C ILE A 314 -1.73 -0.39 1.90
N VAL A 315 -3.00 -0.75 2.16
CA VAL A 315 -4.15 -0.19 1.42
C VAL A 315 -4.28 1.31 1.65
N ALA A 316 -4.11 1.81 2.88
CA ALA A 316 -4.16 3.24 3.13
C ALA A 316 -3.10 4.05 2.37
N LYS A 317 -1.92 3.45 2.09
CA LYS A 317 -0.85 4.09 1.30
C LYS A 317 -1.21 4.15 -0.20
N TYR A 318 -1.68 3.05 -0.78
CA TYR A 318 -1.92 2.97 -2.23
C TYR A 318 -3.32 3.38 -2.65
N LEU A 319 -4.29 3.31 -1.74
CA LEU A 319 -5.70 3.60 -1.95
C LEU A 319 -6.24 4.41 -0.74
N PRO A 320 -5.90 5.71 -0.65
CA PRO A 320 -6.34 6.54 0.47
C PRO A 320 -7.87 6.56 0.59
N GLY A 321 -8.39 6.37 1.80
CA GLY A 321 -9.83 6.32 2.07
C GLY A 321 -10.51 4.96 1.80
N LYS A 322 -9.76 3.95 1.34
CA LYS A 322 -10.26 2.58 1.13
C LYS A 322 -9.89 1.66 2.29
N ARG A 323 -10.69 0.61 2.50
CA ARG A 323 -10.51 -0.42 3.54
C ARG A 323 -9.75 -1.61 2.97
N ALA A 324 -9.15 -2.44 3.84
CA ALA A 324 -8.42 -3.64 3.46
C ALA A 324 -9.17 -4.59 2.50
N ARG A 325 -10.50 -4.62 2.54
CA ARG A 325 -11.35 -5.40 1.61
C ARG A 325 -11.34 -4.87 0.18
N ASP A 326 -11.17 -3.56 0.01
CA ASP A 326 -11.36 -2.88 -1.28
C ASP A 326 -10.24 -3.23 -2.26
N ILE A 327 -9.04 -3.58 -1.77
CA ILE A 327 -7.95 -4.06 -2.64
C ILE A 327 -8.29 -5.41 -3.29
N PHE A 328 -8.98 -6.30 -2.58
CA PHE A 328 -9.41 -7.59 -3.14
C PHE A 328 -10.57 -7.44 -4.12
N ILE A 329 -11.44 -6.44 -3.91
CA ILE A 329 -12.54 -6.09 -4.81
C ILE A 329 -12.00 -5.45 -6.11
N ASN A 330 -10.93 -4.66 -6.02
CA ASN A 330 -10.35 -3.94 -7.16
C ASN A 330 -9.37 -4.78 -8.00
N TYR A 331 -9.00 -5.99 -7.55
CA TYR A 331 -8.10 -6.91 -8.25
C TYR A 331 -8.80 -8.24 -8.62
N PRO A 332 -9.88 -8.23 -9.42
CA PRO A 332 -10.66 -9.43 -9.75
C PRO A 332 -9.94 -10.40 -10.68
N ALA A 333 -8.88 -9.95 -11.37
CA ALA A 333 -8.02 -10.82 -12.18
C ALA A 333 -7.16 -11.75 -11.32
N ASP A 334 -6.92 -11.37 -10.07
CA ASP A 334 -5.96 -12.01 -9.18
C ASP A 334 -6.61 -12.70 -7.99
N PHE A 335 -7.77 -12.20 -7.52
CA PHE A 335 -8.46 -12.72 -6.34
C PHE A 335 -9.94 -12.94 -6.62
N VAL A 336 -10.48 -14.04 -6.10
CA VAL A 336 -11.93 -14.25 -6.06
C VAL A 336 -12.42 -14.11 -4.63
N ILE A 337 -13.46 -13.29 -4.48
CA ILE A 337 -14.04 -12.95 -3.19
C ILE A 337 -15.45 -13.51 -3.06
N HIS A 338 -15.79 -13.96 -1.86
CA HIS A 338 -17.14 -14.36 -1.49
C HIS A 338 -17.50 -13.68 -0.16
N GLN A 339 -18.67 -13.04 -0.12
CA GLN A 339 -19.21 -12.41 1.08
C GLN A 339 -20.67 -12.82 1.19
N ILE A 340 -21.08 -13.30 2.35
CA ILE A 340 -22.45 -13.79 2.57
C ILE A 340 -23.41 -12.59 2.67
N ASP A 341 -22.97 -11.49 3.31
CA ASP A 341 -23.75 -10.24 3.50
C ASP A 341 -22.84 -8.99 3.41
N ASP A 342 -23.36 -7.78 3.18
CA ASP A 342 -22.58 -6.52 3.09
C ASP A 342 -21.74 -6.19 4.37
N VAL A 343 -22.11 -6.78 5.50
CA VAL A 343 -21.43 -6.66 6.82
C VAL A 343 -20.70 -7.96 7.21
N GLY A 344 -20.91 -9.05 6.46
CA GLY A 344 -20.39 -10.38 6.77
C GLY A 344 -18.89 -10.55 6.50
N GLU A 345 -18.31 -11.64 6.99
CA GLU A 345 -16.90 -11.96 6.76
C GLU A 345 -16.60 -12.15 5.27
N LEU A 346 -15.52 -11.51 4.79
CA LEU A 346 -15.03 -11.67 3.42
C LEU A 346 -14.13 -12.91 3.32
N TYR A 347 -14.45 -13.79 2.39
CA TYR A 347 -13.65 -14.95 2.03
C TYR A 347 -12.91 -14.68 0.72
N ILE A 348 -11.64 -15.08 0.64
CA ILE A 348 -10.75 -14.85 -0.49
C ILE A 348 -10.19 -16.20 -0.93
N THR A 349 -10.15 -16.42 -2.24
CA THR A 349 -9.54 -17.60 -2.87
C THR A 349 -8.83 -17.22 -4.16
N LEU A 350 -7.99 -18.14 -4.65
CA LEU A 350 -7.42 -18.10 -5.98
C LEU A 350 -8.02 -19.24 -6.78
N PHE A 351 -8.71 -18.95 -7.88
CA PHE A 351 -8.98 -19.95 -8.89
C PHE A 351 -7.81 -19.95 -9.86
N GLU A 352 -6.92 -20.94 -9.73
CA GLU A 352 -6.02 -21.25 -10.83
C GLU A 352 -6.90 -21.72 -11.99
N HIS A 353 -6.82 -21.04 -13.14
CA HIS A 353 -7.29 -21.63 -14.39
C HIS A 353 -6.55 -22.96 -14.49
N GLY A 354 -7.29 -24.06 -14.47
CA GLY A 354 -6.71 -25.38 -14.45
C GLY A 354 -5.63 -25.50 -15.51
N LEU A 355 -4.39 -25.72 -15.08
CA LEU A 355 -3.44 -26.51 -15.84
C LEU A 355 -4.07 -27.89 -15.96
N VAL A 356 -5.00 -28.02 -16.92
CA VAL A 356 -5.33 -29.32 -17.48
C VAL A 356 -3.99 -29.86 -17.98
N GLN A 357 -3.61 -30.99 -17.39
CA GLN A 357 -2.46 -31.76 -17.80
C GLN A 357 -2.41 -31.83 -19.31
N GLN A 358 -1.28 -31.40 -19.87
CA GLN A 358 -0.93 -31.70 -21.25
C GLN A 358 -1.05 -33.21 -21.46
N LYS A 359 -1.97 -33.58 -22.35
CA LYS A 359 -1.78 -34.76 -23.20
C LYS A 359 -1.84 -34.27 -24.63
N ASP A 360 -0.74 -34.53 -25.31
CA ASP A 360 -0.40 -34.27 -26.70
C ASP A 360 -1.58 -34.10 -27.66
N SER A 361 -1.57 -32.99 -28.39
CA SER A 361 -1.53 -33.04 -29.85
C SER A 361 -1.25 -31.65 -30.43
N ASN A 362 -0.23 -31.61 -31.27
CA ASN A 362 0.20 -30.50 -32.10
C ASN A 362 -0.96 -29.81 -32.82
N LYS A 363 -1.03 -28.48 -32.70
CA LYS A 363 -1.10 -27.54 -33.83
C LYS A 363 -0.98 -26.11 -33.32
N SER A 364 0.16 -25.50 -33.65
CA SER A 364 0.29 -24.06 -33.82
C SER A 364 -0.64 -23.61 -34.93
N GLU A 365 -1.49 -22.62 -34.67
CA GLU A 365 -1.70 -21.49 -35.59
C GLU A 365 -2.53 -20.38 -34.93
N THR A 366 -1.88 -19.23 -34.84
CA THR A 366 -2.32 -17.83 -34.83
C THR A 366 -3.79 -17.56 -35.17
N LEU A 367 -4.48 -16.78 -34.33
CA LEU A 367 -5.22 -15.61 -34.82
C LEU A 367 -5.49 -14.58 -33.71
N ASN A 368 -4.79 -13.46 -33.81
CA ASN A 368 -5.28 -12.19 -33.29
C ASN A 368 -6.52 -11.76 -34.10
N SER A 369 -7.39 -11.03 -33.40
CA SER A 369 -8.28 -9.99 -33.93
C SER A 369 -9.77 -10.32 -34.19
N ILE A 370 -10.57 -9.58 -33.41
CA ILE A 370 -11.81 -8.87 -33.77
C ILE A 370 -13.12 -9.68 -33.74
N THR A 371 -13.91 -9.44 -32.69
CA THR A 371 -15.10 -8.58 -32.88
C THR A 371 -15.48 -7.85 -31.59
N SER A 372 -14.93 -6.66 -31.43
CA SER A 372 -15.54 -5.54 -30.73
C SER A 372 -16.89 -5.21 -31.39
N LYS A 373 -17.98 -5.81 -30.91
CA LYS A 373 -19.33 -5.38 -31.25
C LYS A 373 -19.88 -4.55 -30.09
N SER A 374 -19.77 -3.23 -30.26
CA SER A 374 -20.59 -2.16 -29.70
C SER A 374 -21.21 -2.46 -28.32
N LEU A 375 -20.66 -1.88 -27.26
CA LEU A 375 -21.36 -1.68 -25.99
C LEU A 375 -22.60 -0.81 -26.26
N SER A 376 -23.73 -1.44 -26.57
CA SER A 376 -25.02 -0.77 -26.55
C SER A 376 -25.29 -0.35 -25.11
N THR A 377 -25.25 0.96 -24.85
CA THR A 377 -25.69 1.54 -23.59
C THR A 377 -27.14 1.12 -23.37
N ILE A 378 -27.40 0.41 -22.27
CA ILE A 378 -28.76 0.00 -21.90
C ILE A 378 -29.42 1.22 -21.28
N THR A 379 -30.45 1.76 -21.94
CA THR A 379 -31.12 3.01 -21.54
C THR A 379 -32.55 2.80 -21.06
N SER A 380 -33.10 1.60 -21.21
CA SER A 380 -34.46 1.29 -20.78
C SER A 380 -34.58 -0.06 -20.04
N GLN A 381 -35.68 -0.22 -19.30
CA GLN A 381 -36.03 -1.46 -18.61
C GLN A 381 -36.20 -2.64 -19.59
N LEU A 382 -36.79 -2.40 -20.77
CA LEU A 382 -37.00 -3.41 -21.80
C LEU A 382 -35.68 -3.84 -22.46
N GLU A 383 -34.76 -2.91 -22.67
CA GLU A 383 -33.41 -3.23 -23.15
C GLU A 383 -32.61 -4.04 -22.13
N LEU A 384 -32.79 -3.75 -20.83
CA LEU A 384 -32.17 -4.52 -19.76
C LEU A 384 -32.71 -5.96 -19.71
N GLU A 385 -34.02 -6.14 -19.85
CA GLU A 385 -34.65 -7.46 -19.93
C GLU A 385 -34.14 -8.24 -21.16
N ALA A 386 -34.08 -7.60 -22.33
CA ALA A 386 -33.57 -8.22 -23.55
C ALA A 386 -32.07 -8.60 -23.44
N ALA A 387 -31.25 -7.76 -22.82
CA ALA A 387 -29.84 -8.01 -22.58
C ALA A 387 -29.63 -9.23 -21.67
N LEU A 388 -30.40 -9.33 -20.59
CA LEU A 388 -30.35 -10.46 -19.65
C LEU A 388 -30.88 -11.75 -20.29
N LYS A 389 -31.94 -11.66 -21.10
CA LYS A 389 -32.47 -12.78 -21.88
C LYS A 389 -31.40 -13.37 -22.79
N LYS A 390 -30.68 -12.52 -23.51
CA LYS A 390 -29.60 -12.95 -24.41
C LYS A 390 -28.47 -13.65 -23.65
N ILE A 391 -28.09 -13.14 -22.48
CA ILE A 391 -27.07 -13.78 -21.62
C ILE A 391 -27.55 -15.15 -21.14
N LEU A 392 -28.80 -15.26 -20.71
CA LEU A 392 -29.35 -16.54 -20.24
C LEU A 392 -29.42 -17.58 -21.36
N GLU A 393 -29.82 -17.19 -22.57
CA GLU A 393 -29.82 -18.06 -23.74
C GLU A 393 -28.41 -18.53 -24.13
N GLU A 394 -27.40 -17.65 -24.05
CA GLU A 394 -26.00 -18.00 -24.23
C GLU A 394 -25.55 -19.04 -23.18
N LEU A 395 -25.91 -18.85 -21.89
CA LEU A 395 -25.56 -19.77 -20.81
C LEU A 395 -26.20 -21.16 -20.96
N ILE A 396 -27.47 -21.21 -21.38
CA ILE A 396 -28.17 -22.47 -21.68
C ILE A 396 -27.48 -23.21 -22.83
N LYS A 397 -27.10 -22.50 -23.89
CA LYS A 397 -26.42 -23.08 -25.06
C LYS A 397 -25.03 -23.62 -24.73
N GLU A 398 -24.27 -22.92 -23.88
CA GLU A 398 -22.90 -23.29 -23.50
C GLU A 398 -22.86 -24.50 -22.56
N SER A 399 -23.80 -24.61 -21.62
CA SER A 399 -23.70 -25.55 -20.50
C SER A 399 -24.66 -26.74 -20.56
N LYS A 400 -25.65 -26.73 -21.45
CA LYS A 400 -26.76 -27.70 -21.52
C LYS A 400 -27.61 -27.81 -20.22
N HIS A 401 -27.39 -26.93 -19.25
CA HIS A 401 -28.19 -26.83 -18.03
C HIS A 401 -29.31 -25.80 -18.22
N SER A 402 -30.46 -26.01 -17.58
CA SER A 402 -31.65 -25.16 -17.71
C SER A 402 -31.78 -24.09 -16.62
N ASN A 403 -31.09 -24.28 -15.49
CA ASN A 403 -31.20 -23.44 -14.30
C ASN A 403 -29.80 -22.93 -13.91
N PHE A 404 -29.71 -21.64 -13.57
CA PHE A 404 -28.45 -21.00 -13.20
C PHE A 404 -28.63 -20.20 -11.92
N ASP A 405 -27.62 -20.15 -11.07
CA ASP A 405 -27.61 -19.21 -9.96
C ASP A 405 -27.71 -17.76 -10.50
N ILE A 406 -28.58 -16.94 -9.89
CA ILE A 406 -28.77 -15.54 -10.26
C ILE A 406 -27.45 -14.73 -10.27
N THR A 407 -26.49 -15.15 -9.44
CA THR A 407 -25.15 -14.54 -9.35
C THR A 407 -24.32 -14.80 -10.60
N VAL A 408 -24.52 -15.93 -11.29
CA VAL A 408 -23.88 -16.25 -12.58
C VAL A 408 -24.41 -15.30 -13.65
N LEU A 409 -25.73 -15.08 -13.68
CA LEU A 409 -26.36 -14.14 -14.62
C LEU A 409 -25.86 -12.70 -14.38
N ALA A 410 -25.78 -12.26 -13.11
CA ALA A 410 -25.25 -10.96 -12.74
C ALA A 410 -23.76 -10.79 -13.12
N SER A 411 -22.97 -11.84 -12.93
CA SER A 411 -21.54 -11.83 -13.26
C SER A 411 -21.29 -11.76 -14.77
N LYS A 412 -22.04 -12.53 -15.56
CA LYS A 412 -21.99 -12.47 -17.03
C LYS A 412 -22.49 -11.14 -17.57
N PHE A 413 -23.49 -10.53 -16.93
CA PHE A 413 -23.90 -9.16 -17.26
C PHE A 413 -22.76 -8.16 -17.03
N LYS A 414 -22.09 -8.21 -15.87
CA LYS A 414 -20.95 -7.34 -15.56
C LYS A 414 -19.78 -7.57 -16.53
N GLN A 415 -19.52 -8.82 -16.92
CA GLN A 415 -18.49 -9.15 -17.90
C GLN A 415 -18.80 -8.54 -19.28
N LYS A 416 -20.07 -8.57 -19.69
CA LYS A 416 -20.51 -8.13 -21.04
C LYS A 416 -20.66 -6.61 -21.15
N TYR A 417 -21.09 -5.94 -20.08
CA TYR A 417 -21.43 -4.52 -20.08
C TYR A 417 -20.54 -3.66 -19.18
N GLY A 418 -19.55 -4.25 -18.51
CA GLY A 418 -18.55 -3.55 -17.69
C GLY A 418 -19.08 -2.97 -16.36
N LYS A 419 -20.39 -3.02 -16.12
CA LYS A 419 -21.04 -2.49 -14.92
C LYS A 419 -21.88 -3.55 -14.19
N PRO A 420 -21.93 -3.56 -12.85
CA PRO A 420 -22.84 -4.41 -12.09
C PRO A 420 -24.31 -4.14 -12.44
N ILE A 421 -25.14 -5.20 -12.48
CA ILE A 421 -26.57 -5.07 -12.74
C ILE A 421 -27.30 -4.20 -11.71
N THR A 422 -26.82 -4.18 -10.47
CA THR A 422 -27.37 -3.34 -9.39
C THR A 422 -27.10 -1.85 -9.61
N GLU A 423 -25.98 -1.49 -10.26
CA GLU A 423 -25.71 -0.10 -10.67
C GLU A 423 -26.60 0.28 -11.85
N GLN A 424 -26.75 -0.62 -12.85
CA GLN A 424 -27.65 -0.40 -13.98
C GLN A 424 -29.12 -0.22 -13.54
N LEU A 425 -29.59 -1.00 -12.56
CA LEU A 425 -30.94 -0.83 -12.00
C LEU A 425 -31.12 0.53 -11.31
N LYS A 426 -30.08 1.04 -10.63
CA LYS A 426 -30.09 2.38 -10.02
C LYS A 426 -30.09 3.49 -11.06
N GLU A 427 -29.27 3.35 -12.11
CA GLU A 427 -29.23 4.30 -13.24
C GLU A 427 -30.59 4.39 -13.94
N LEU A 428 -31.32 3.27 -14.05
CA LEU A 428 -32.66 3.21 -14.62
C LEU A 428 -33.79 3.54 -13.63
N GLN A 429 -33.47 3.92 -12.39
CA GLN A 429 -34.44 4.19 -11.31
C GLN A 429 -35.42 3.02 -11.01
N ILE A 430 -34.99 1.78 -11.26
CA ILE A 430 -35.80 0.59 -11.00
C ILE A 430 -35.68 0.22 -9.51
N GLY A 431 -36.75 0.40 -8.76
CA GLY A 431 -36.81 0.09 -7.33
C GLY A 431 -36.89 -1.42 -7.06
N GLY A 432 -36.01 -1.93 -6.20
CA GLY A 432 -36.03 -3.33 -5.75
C GLY A 432 -34.66 -4.01 -5.80
N THR A 433 -34.62 -5.30 -5.44
CA THR A 433 -33.43 -6.14 -5.60
C THR A 433 -33.40 -6.74 -7.01
N PHE A 434 -32.24 -7.22 -7.46
CA PHE A 434 -32.12 -7.89 -8.76
C PHE A 434 -33.09 -9.08 -8.90
N VAL A 435 -33.31 -9.83 -7.80
CA VAL A 435 -34.33 -10.88 -7.72
C VAL A 435 -35.73 -10.32 -8.01
N LYS A 436 -36.12 -9.22 -7.36
CA LYS A 436 -37.43 -8.58 -7.59
C LYS A 436 -37.60 -8.08 -9.02
N PHE A 437 -36.52 -7.56 -9.60
CA PHE A 437 -36.52 -7.13 -11.00
C PHE A 437 -36.74 -8.32 -11.94
N LEU A 438 -35.98 -9.40 -11.81
CA LEU A 438 -36.19 -10.60 -12.62
C LEU A 438 -37.59 -11.22 -12.40
N GLN A 439 -38.14 -11.14 -11.17
CA GLN A 439 -39.52 -11.58 -10.87
C GLN A 439 -40.58 -10.71 -11.53
N SER A 440 -40.27 -9.46 -11.88
CA SER A 440 -41.16 -8.56 -12.62
C SER A 440 -41.10 -8.79 -14.15
N CYS A 441 -40.12 -9.54 -14.63
CA CYS A 441 -39.94 -9.83 -16.05
C CYS A 441 -40.70 -11.10 -16.45
N SER A 442 -41.26 -11.10 -17.66
CA SER A 442 -42.13 -12.19 -18.14
C SER A 442 -41.40 -13.44 -18.64
N TYR A 443 -40.06 -13.37 -18.77
CA TYR A 443 -39.24 -14.42 -19.37
C TYR A 443 -38.52 -15.32 -18.35
N PHE A 444 -38.31 -14.83 -17.13
CA PHE A 444 -37.48 -15.48 -16.12
C PHE A 444 -38.33 -16.21 -15.09
N GLN A 445 -38.03 -17.49 -14.88
CA GLN A 445 -38.54 -18.26 -13.76
C GLN A 445 -37.49 -18.24 -12.66
N ILE A 446 -37.89 -17.86 -11.44
CA ILE A 446 -36.98 -17.81 -10.29
C ILE A 446 -37.46 -18.77 -9.21
N GLN A 447 -36.56 -19.59 -8.71
CA GLN A 447 -36.81 -20.56 -7.65
C GLN A 447 -35.73 -20.47 -6.56
N LEU A 448 -36.13 -20.66 -5.30
CA LEU A 448 -35.22 -20.69 -4.17
C LEU A 448 -34.92 -22.14 -3.83
N LYS A 449 -33.71 -22.61 -4.14
CA LYS A 449 -33.27 -23.98 -3.88
C LYS A 449 -31.99 -23.93 -3.05
N ASP A 450 -31.95 -24.69 -1.96
CA ASP A 450 -30.80 -24.75 -1.05
C ASP A 450 -30.27 -23.37 -0.61
N ASN A 451 -31.21 -22.46 -0.29
CA ASN A 451 -30.93 -21.09 0.12
C ASN A 451 -30.29 -20.19 -0.96
N LYS A 452 -30.33 -20.61 -2.24
CA LYS A 452 -29.84 -19.86 -3.40
C LYS A 452 -30.95 -19.59 -4.41
N TRP A 453 -30.93 -18.41 -5.02
CA TRP A 453 -31.87 -18.03 -6.06
C TRP A 453 -31.37 -18.51 -7.41
N GLU A 454 -32.09 -19.44 -8.04
CA GLU A 454 -31.83 -19.91 -9.38
C GLU A 454 -32.79 -19.24 -10.36
N VAL A 455 -32.29 -18.92 -11.56
CA VAL A 455 -33.02 -18.37 -12.70
C VAL A 455 -32.99 -19.37 -13.86
N SER A 456 -34.15 -19.59 -14.46
CA SER A 456 -34.33 -20.41 -15.66
C SER A 456 -35.27 -19.70 -16.63
N LYS A 457 -35.35 -20.23 -17.85
CA LYS A 457 -36.34 -19.79 -18.85
C LYS A 457 -37.70 -20.37 -18.47
N ILE A 458 -38.76 -19.57 -18.55
CA ILE A 458 -40.14 -20.08 -18.43
C ILE A 458 -40.38 -21.07 -19.59
N ASP A 459 -40.52 -22.35 -19.26
CA ASP A 459 -40.73 -23.41 -20.23
C ASP A 459 -42.18 -23.38 -20.71
N SER A 460 -42.39 -23.10 -22.00
CA SER A 460 -43.72 -22.95 -22.60
C SER A 460 -44.53 -24.26 -22.68
N ARG A 461 -44.05 -25.33 -22.05
CA ARG A 461 -44.62 -26.69 -22.10
C ARG A 461 -45.38 -27.11 -20.84
N ILE A 462 -45.40 -26.27 -19.81
CA ILE A 462 -46.32 -26.44 -18.68
C ILE A 462 -47.31 -25.27 -18.71
N GLN A 463 -48.27 -25.37 -19.63
CA GLN A 463 -49.59 -24.80 -19.35
C GLN A 463 -50.35 -25.83 -18.51
N PRO A 464 -50.65 -25.57 -17.23
CA PRO A 464 -51.93 -26.01 -16.71
C PRO A 464 -52.95 -25.16 -17.46
N SER A 465 -53.72 -25.81 -18.32
CA SER A 465 -54.93 -25.28 -18.93
C SER A 465 -55.93 -24.91 -17.84
N VAL A 466 -55.79 -23.71 -17.29
CA VAL A 466 -56.86 -23.02 -16.61
C VAL A 466 -56.78 -21.59 -17.07
N SER A 467 -57.71 -21.21 -17.93
CA SER A 467 -58.06 -19.82 -18.19
C SER A 467 -58.34 -19.15 -16.86
N PHE A 468 -57.37 -18.39 -16.34
CA PHE A 468 -57.55 -17.65 -15.10
C PHE A 468 -58.37 -16.39 -15.41
N SER A 469 -59.64 -16.48 -15.06
CA SER A 469 -60.59 -15.37 -15.01
C SER A 469 -60.02 -14.22 -14.19
N ASP A 470 -60.35 -12.99 -14.61
CA ASP A 470 -60.10 -11.79 -13.82
C ASP A 470 -60.61 -11.97 -12.39
N ILE A 471 -59.75 -11.71 -11.40
CA ILE A 471 -60.15 -11.72 -9.98
C ILE A 471 -61.03 -10.48 -9.76
N ASN A 472 -62.34 -10.68 -9.83
CA ASN A 472 -63.33 -9.60 -9.76
C ASN A 472 -64.17 -9.64 -8.48
N SER A 473 -64.06 -10.70 -7.68
CA SER A 473 -64.75 -10.82 -6.41
C SER A 473 -63.83 -11.29 -5.27
N LEU A 474 -64.34 -11.15 -4.05
CA LEU A 474 -63.68 -11.58 -2.83
C LEU A 474 -63.53 -13.12 -2.79
N SER A 475 -64.53 -13.84 -3.30
CA SER A 475 -64.50 -15.31 -3.43
C SER A 475 -63.47 -15.78 -4.47
N ASP A 476 -63.32 -15.05 -5.58
CA ASP A 476 -62.30 -15.36 -6.59
C ASP A 476 -60.90 -15.17 -6.02
N LEU A 477 -60.70 -14.13 -5.20
CA LEU A 477 -59.43 -13.88 -4.53
C LEU A 477 -59.11 -14.98 -3.51
N GLU A 478 -60.09 -15.40 -2.71
CA GLU A 478 -59.94 -16.51 -1.76
C GLU A 478 -59.59 -17.82 -2.48
N GLN A 479 -60.30 -18.14 -3.56
CA GLN A 479 -60.05 -19.34 -4.35
C GLN A 479 -58.70 -19.33 -5.05
N ALA A 480 -58.28 -18.17 -5.58
CA ALA A 480 -56.95 -17.99 -6.17
C ALA A 480 -55.84 -18.26 -5.14
N LEU A 481 -56.01 -17.78 -3.91
CA LEU A 481 -55.06 -18.01 -2.82
C LEU A 481 -55.06 -19.46 -2.35
N LYS A 482 -56.23 -20.10 -2.26
CA LYS A 482 -56.37 -21.53 -1.94
C LYS A 482 -55.63 -22.40 -2.96
N MET A 483 -55.80 -22.13 -4.25
CA MET A 483 -55.10 -22.88 -5.32
C MET A 483 -53.58 -22.72 -5.23
N ILE A 484 -53.10 -21.51 -4.94
CA ILE A 484 -51.67 -21.26 -4.72
C ILE A 484 -51.15 -22.02 -3.49
N LEU A 485 -51.93 -22.08 -2.41
CA LEU A 485 -51.55 -22.80 -1.20
C LEU A 485 -51.54 -24.31 -1.37
N ILE A 486 -52.45 -24.87 -2.17
CA ILE A 486 -52.42 -26.30 -2.53
C ILE A 486 -51.13 -26.61 -3.31
N GLU A 487 -50.77 -25.77 -4.28
CA GLU A 487 -49.53 -25.91 -5.06
C GLU A 487 -48.29 -25.88 -4.14
N LEU A 488 -48.21 -24.89 -3.24
CA LEU A 488 -47.07 -24.71 -2.35
C LEU A 488 -46.96 -25.79 -1.25
N THR A 489 -48.08 -26.33 -0.78
CA THR A 489 -48.07 -27.40 0.25
C THR A 489 -47.76 -28.78 -0.35
N GLN A 490 -48.13 -29.02 -1.62
CA GLN A 490 -47.74 -30.23 -2.37
C GLN A 490 -46.24 -30.28 -2.66
N GLU A 491 -45.62 -29.14 -3.00
CA GLU A 491 -44.18 -29.05 -3.32
C GLU A 491 -43.26 -29.16 -2.10
N SER A 492 -43.74 -28.80 -0.90
CA SER A 492 -42.86 -28.59 0.28
C SER A 492 -43.03 -29.61 1.41
N HIS A 493 -43.95 -30.57 1.30
CA HIS A 493 -44.36 -31.50 2.38
C HIS A 493 -44.70 -30.82 3.72
N ASN A 494 -44.91 -29.50 3.71
CA ASN A 494 -45.11 -28.68 4.88
C ASN A 494 -46.54 -28.17 4.85
N SER A 495 -47.31 -28.40 5.92
CA SER A 495 -48.74 -28.08 5.95
C SER A 495 -49.02 -26.57 6.00
N TYR A 496 -48.06 -25.75 6.42
CA TYR A 496 -48.23 -24.31 6.62
C TYR A 496 -47.21 -23.47 5.84
N VAL A 497 -47.71 -22.49 5.09
CA VAL A 497 -46.94 -21.59 4.23
C VAL A 497 -46.85 -20.19 4.87
N ASP A 498 -45.69 -19.54 4.79
CA ASP A 498 -45.55 -18.15 5.26
C ASP A 498 -46.37 -17.19 4.38
N ILE A 499 -47.11 -16.27 4.99
CA ILE A 499 -47.98 -15.32 4.27
C ILE A 499 -47.18 -14.45 3.27
N GLY A 500 -45.91 -14.17 3.56
CA GLY A 500 -45.01 -13.49 2.63
C GLY A 500 -44.75 -14.30 1.36
N ILE A 501 -44.59 -15.63 1.47
CA ILE A 501 -44.40 -16.54 0.33
C ILE A 501 -45.67 -16.60 -0.51
N LEU A 502 -46.84 -16.69 0.13
CA LEU A 502 -48.14 -16.62 -0.54
C LEU A 502 -48.30 -15.33 -1.35
N GLY A 503 -47.92 -14.19 -0.76
CA GLY A 503 -47.92 -12.89 -1.43
C GLY A 503 -47.06 -12.84 -2.68
N ILE A 504 -45.88 -13.46 -2.63
CA ILE A 504 -44.95 -13.52 -3.75
C ILE A 504 -45.52 -14.39 -4.88
N LYS A 505 -45.99 -15.60 -4.56
CA LYS A 505 -46.51 -16.55 -5.56
C LYS A 505 -47.79 -16.03 -6.24
N PHE A 506 -48.63 -15.28 -5.50
CA PHE A 506 -49.76 -14.57 -6.09
C PHE A 506 -49.32 -13.48 -7.08
N ASN A 507 -48.33 -12.65 -6.72
CA ASN A 507 -47.82 -11.62 -7.62
C ASN A 507 -47.17 -12.22 -8.87
N GLN A 508 -46.49 -13.36 -8.75
CA GLN A 508 -45.96 -14.11 -9.90
C GLN A 508 -47.07 -14.63 -10.83
N LYS A 509 -48.18 -15.10 -10.26
CA LYS A 509 -49.29 -15.71 -11.02
C LYS A 509 -50.20 -14.67 -11.68
N TYR A 510 -50.39 -13.52 -11.05
CA TYR A 510 -51.38 -12.51 -11.49
C TYR A 510 -50.77 -11.15 -11.85
N GLY A 511 -49.45 -10.99 -11.79
CA GLY A 511 -48.73 -9.77 -12.20
C GLY A 511 -49.01 -8.52 -11.33
N LYS A 512 -49.71 -8.67 -10.20
CA LYS A 512 -50.01 -7.57 -9.26
C LYS A 512 -49.94 -8.02 -7.80
N PRO A 513 -49.48 -7.15 -6.87
CA PRO A 513 -49.46 -7.47 -5.45
C PRO A 513 -50.86 -7.72 -4.90
N ILE A 514 -51.01 -8.68 -3.96
CA ILE A 514 -52.31 -8.96 -3.32
C ILE A 514 -52.91 -7.71 -2.68
N THR A 515 -52.09 -6.87 -2.06
CA THR A 515 -52.57 -5.63 -1.43
C THR A 515 -53.12 -4.62 -2.44
N LYS A 516 -52.66 -4.65 -3.69
CA LYS A 516 -53.25 -3.87 -4.78
C LYS A 516 -54.58 -4.49 -5.22
N GLN A 517 -54.62 -5.80 -5.40
CA GLN A 517 -55.87 -6.52 -5.70
C GLN A 517 -56.95 -6.31 -4.62
N MET A 518 -56.59 -6.33 -3.34
CA MET A 518 -57.51 -6.06 -2.23
C MET A 518 -58.06 -4.63 -2.29
N LYS A 519 -57.23 -3.65 -2.66
CA LYS A 519 -57.68 -2.26 -2.86
C LYS A 519 -58.63 -2.15 -4.06
N ASP A 520 -58.30 -2.81 -5.16
CA ASP A 520 -59.12 -2.83 -6.37
C ASP A 520 -60.51 -3.45 -6.09
N LEU A 521 -60.57 -4.43 -5.17
CA LEU A 521 -61.80 -5.06 -4.69
C LEU A 521 -62.46 -4.35 -3.49
N GLN A 522 -61.97 -3.18 -3.08
CA GLN A 522 -62.47 -2.40 -1.93
C GLN A 522 -62.46 -3.16 -0.58
N ILE A 523 -61.55 -4.13 -0.42
CA ILE A 523 -61.38 -4.89 0.82
C ILE A 523 -60.61 -4.03 1.82
N SER A 524 -61.27 -3.68 2.93
CA SER A 524 -60.66 -2.91 4.02
C SER A 524 -59.97 -3.82 5.05
N GLY A 525 -58.79 -3.41 5.51
CA GLY A 525 -58.01 -4.14 6.52
C GLY A 525 -56.63 -4.60 6.02
N SER A 526 -55.88 -5.25 6.92
CA SER A 526 -54.59 -5.84 6.57
C SER A 526 -54.77 -7.19 5.88
N PHE A 527 -53.78 -7.61 5.09
CA PHE A 527 -53.81 -8.90 4.41
C PHE A 527 -54.05 -10.07 5.39
N VAL A 528 -53.48 -9.99 6.60
CA VAL A 528 -53.71 -10.98 7.66
C VAL A 528 -55.17 -11.01 8.11
N LYS A 529 -55.82 -9.84 8.30
CA LYS A 529 -57.25 -9.77 8.66
C LYS A 529 -58.14 -10.34 7.56
N PHE A 530 -57.80 -10.11 6.30
CA PHE A 530 -58.50 -10.69 5.17
C PHE A 530 -58.37 -12.22 5.16
N LEU A 531 -57.16 -12.76 5.32
CA LEU A 531 -56.98 -14.20 5.40
C LEU A 531 -57.75 -14.79 6.60
N GLN A 532 -57.83 -14.10 7.73
CA GLN A 532 -58.62 -14.53 8.90
C GLN A 532 -60.13 -14.55 8.64
N SER A 533 -60.61 -13.76 7.66
CA SER A 533 -62.01 -13.75 7.24
C SER A 533 -62.32 -14.82 6.18
N CYS A 534 -61.31 -15.46 5.60
CA CYS A 534 -61.48 -16.54 4.63
C CYS A 534 -61.84 -17.85 5.35
N THR A 535 -62.96 -18.46 4.99
CA THR A 535 -63.41 -19.71 5.64
C THR A 535 -62.64 -20.94 5.15
N SER A 536 -62.04 -20.85 3.97
CA SER A 536 -61.28 -21.94 3.36
C SER A 536 -59.80 -21.98 3.73
N LEU A 537 -59.34 -21.11 4.65
CA LEU A 537 -57.95 -20.98 5.06
C LEU A 537 -57.79 -21.06 6.59
N GLN A 538 -56.78 -21.79 7.07
CA GLN A 538 -56.39 -21.80 8.49
C GLN A 538 -55.13 -20.97 8.70
N ILE A 539 -55.12 -20.13 9.72
CA ILE A 539 -53.97 -19.28 10.05
C ILE A 539 -53.42 -19.63 11.41
N GLN A 540 -52.11 -19.78 11.46
CA GLN A 540 -51.36 -19.97 12.69
C GLN A 540 -50.40 -18.81 12.91
N GLN A 541 -50.46 -18.19 14.09
CA GLN A 541 -49.46 -17.22 14.52
C GLN A 541 -48.41 -17.92 15.40
N LYS A 542 -47.13 -17.83 15.03
CA LYS A 542 -46.02 -18.33 15.84
C LYS A 542 -45.02 -17.18 16.04
N GLY A 543 -45.15 -16.49 17.18
CA GLY A 543 -44.42 -15.24 17.46
C GLY A 543 -44.86 -14.09 16.55
N ASN A 544 -43.91 -13.39 15.92
CA ASN A 544 -44.19 -12.30 14.98
C ASN A 544 -44.48 -12.76 13.55
N LYS A 545 -44.57 -14.07 13.29
CA LYS A 545 -44.80 -14.63 11.95
C LYS A 545 -46.17 -15.28 11.86
N TYR A 546 -46.85 -15.00 10.76
CA TYR A 546 -48.13 -15.61 10.41
C TYR A 546 -47.92 -16.63 9.29
N LYS A 547 -48.50 -17.81 9.48
CA LYS A 547 -48.52 -18.87 8.48
C LYS A 547 -49.96 -19.24 8.16
N VAL A 548 -50.18 -19.70 6.94
CA VAL A 548 -51.49 -20.04 6.41
C VAL A 548 -51.45 -21.39 5.70
N SER A 549 -52.51 -22.18 5.87
CA SER A 549 -52.74 -23.44 5.18
C SER A 549 -54.15 -23.45 4.59
N PRO A 550 -54.41 -24.25 3.54
CA PRO A 550 -55.79 -24.53 3.16
C PRO A 550 -56.48 -25.31 4.30
N SER A 551 -57.71 -24.92 4.62
CA SER A 551 -58.56 -25.59 5.63
C SER A 551 -58.99 -26.98 5.20
#